data_AF-A0A4P7SFN5-F1
#
_entry.id   AF-A0A4P7SFN5-F1
#
_cell.length_a   1.000
_cell.length_b   1.000
_cell.length_c   1.000
_cell.angle_alpha   90.00
_cell.angle_beta   90.00
_cell.angle_gamma   90.00
#
_symmetry.space_group_name_H-M   'P 1'
#
loop_
_entity.id
_entity.type
_entity.pdbx_description
1 polymer ?
#
loop_
_entity_poly.entity_id
_entity_poly.type
_entity_poly.pdbx_seq_one_letter_code
_entity_poly.pdbx_strand_id
1 'polypeptide(L)'
;MEDPGQYGAMASVVHLFALADHAMTALEPEPLLALCAPEVAFCGQIARQVDEVTAADGAETLMLSTQVDHDMLVGQDVDASWVVEVDTEMLGTRSWVDPASGQWQVQVEDPVRQTLRVRLRHDGASWSVLEVGVP
;
A
#
# COMPACT_ATOMS: atom_id res chain seq x y z
N MET A 1 0.89 -26.93 -14.00
CA MET A 1 0.41 -26.56 -12.67
C MET A 1 1.25 -25.37 -12.29
N GLU A 2 0.67 -24.19 -12.23
CA GLU A 2 1.38 -22.99 -11.79
C GLU A 2 1.83 -23.16 -10.33
N ASP A 3 2.98 -22.56 -9.99
CA ASP A 3 3.62 -22.73 -8.70
C ASP A 3 2.78 -22.06 -7.59
N PRO A 4 2.33 -22.79 -6.56
CA PRO A 4 1.59 -22.22 -5.43
C PRO A 4 2.30 -21.02 -4.76
N GLY A 5 3.63 -20.99 -4.81
CA GLY A 5 4.43 -19.86 -4.32
C GLY A 5 4.21 -18.59 -5.13
N GLN A 6 4.06 -18.69 -6.46
CA GLN A 6 3.80 -17.55 -7.33
C GLN A 6 2.42 -16.94 -7.05
N TYR A 7 1.40 -17.78 -6.92
CA TYR A 7 0.06 -17.32 -6.57
C TYR A 7 0.00 -16.67 -5.19
N GLY A 8 0.66 -17.26 -4.20
CA GLY A 8 0.77 -16.67 -2.87
C GLY A 8 1.43 -15.29 -2.93
N ALA A 9 2.53 -15.16 -3.69
CA ALA A 9 3.22 -13.88 -3.85
C ALA A 9 2.31 -12.81 -4.48
N MET A 10 1.61 -13.12 -5.57
CA MET A 10 0.66 -12.18 -6.20
C MET A 10 -0.46 -11.76 -5.24
N ALA A 11 -1.07 -12.73 -4.55
CA ALA A 11 -2.13 -12.46 -3.59
C ALA A 11 -1.64 -11.57 -2.43
N SER A 12 -0.41 -11.78 -1.96
CA SER A 12 0.21 -10.92 -0.93
C SER A 12 0.46 -9.50 -1.42
N VAL A 13 0.82 -9.29 -2.69
CA VAL A 13 0.92 -7.94 -3.28
C VAL A 13 -0.43 -7.24 -3.33
N VAL A 14 -1.48 -7.93 -3.80
CA VAL A 14 -2.84 -7.36 -3.78
C VAL A 14 -3.25 -7.01 -2.34
N HIS A 15 -2.96 -7.89 -1.39
CA HIS A 15 -3.28 -7.66 0.01
C HIS A 15 -2.50 -6.48 0.59
N LEU A 16 -1.22 -6.31 0.26
CA LEU A 16 -0.41 -5.16 0.65
C LEU A 16 -1.08 -3.84 0.28
N PHE A 17 -1.52 -3.67 -0.97
CA PHE A 17 -2.15 -2.43 -1.41
C PHE A 17 -3.55 -2.23 -0.81
N ALA A 18 -4.31 -3.30 -0.62
CA ALA A 18 -5.57 -3.22 0.12
C ALA A 18 -5.36 -2.77 1.58
N LEU A 19 -4.28 -3.22 2.24
CA LEU A 19 -3.93 -2.77 3.59
C LEU A 19 -3.40 -1.34 3.61
N ALA A 20 -2.71 -0.89 2.56
CA ALA A 20 -2.29 0.51 2.40
C ALA A 20 -3.50 1.46 2.28
N ASP A 21 -4.47 1.11 1.43
CA ASP A 21 -5.72 1.85 1.26
C ASP A 21 -6.51 1.88 2.58
N HIS A 22 -6.58 0.74 3.27
CA HIS A 22 -7.22 0.63 4.57
C HIS A 22 -6.54 1.49 5.63
N ALA A 23 -5.21 1.46 5.72
CA ALA A 23 -4.46 2.25 6.69
C ALA A 23 -4.76 3.75 6.55
N MET A 24 -4.79 4.27 5.33
CA MET A 24 -5.11 5.68 5.06
C MET A 24 -6.57 6.01 5.36
N THR A 25 -7.50 5.13 4.97
CA THR A 25 -8.94 5.40 5.06
C THR A 25 -9.49 5.20 6.48
N ALA A 26 -9.01 4.18 7.19
CA ALA A 26 -9.44 3.84 8.54
C ALA A 26 -8.56 4.47 9.63
N LEU A 27 -7.42 5.08 9.25
CA LEU A 27 -6.40 5.57 10.17
C LEU A 27 -5.83 4.48 11.09
N GLU A 28 -5.71 3.25 10.56
CA GLU A 28 -5.25 2.05 11.28
C GLU A 28 -4.07 1.41 10.53
N PRO A 29 -2.81 1.84 10.79
CA PRO A 29 -1.65 1.34 10.06
C PRO A 29 -1.16 -0.04 10.53
N GLU A 30 -1.61 -0.53 11.68
CA GLU A 30 -1.09 -1.74 12.32
C GLU A 30 -1.19 -3.00 11.45
N PRO A 31 -2.30 -3.27 10.73
CA PRO A 31 -2.37 -4.43 9.84
C PRO A 31 -1.34 -4.37 8.70
N LEU A 32 -1.13 -3.18 8.12
CA LEU A 32 -0.11 -2.96 7.10
C LEU A 32 1.29 -3.21 7.67
N LEU A 33 1.59 -2.64 8.84
CA LEU A 33 2.89 -2.81 9.50
C LEU A 33 3.16 -4.27 9.90
N ALA A 34 2.12 -5.05 10.23
CA ALA A 34 2.26 -6.47 10.53
C ALA A 34 2.66 -7.32 9.31
N LEU A 35 2.31 -6.88 8.09
CA LEU A 35 2.70 -7.55 6.84
C LEU A 35 4.13 -7.17 6.42
N CYS A 36 4.64 -6.00 6.82
CA CYS A 36 5.93 -5.50 6.37
C CYS A 36 7.06 -5.78 7.36
N ALA A 37 8.26 -6.04 6.86
CA ALA A 37 9.45 -5.94 7.69
C ALA A 37 9.64 -4.49 8.17
N PRO A 38 10.16 -4.25 9.40
CA PRO A 38 10.25 -2.91 9.97
C PRO A 38 11.03 -1.89 9.12
N GLU A 39 11.97 -2.36 8.31
CA GLU A 39 12.82 -1.55 7.43
C GLU A 39 12.14 -1.12 6.11
N VAL A 40 10.93 -1.61 5.82
CA VAL A 40 10.25 -1.29 4.55
C VAL A 40 9.75 0.15 4.56
N ALA A 41 10.49 1.02 3.86
CA ALA A 41 10.23 2.46 3.80
C ALA A 41 8.80 2.80 3.35
N PHE A 42 8.24 2.06 2.38
CA PHE A 42 6.88 2.27 1.88
C PHE A 42 5.82 2.17 3.00
N CYS A 43 5.85 1.09 3.79
CA CYS A 43 4.87 0.90 4.87
C CYS A 43 5.06 1.92 6.00
N GLY A 44 6.32 2.26 6.32
CA GLY A 44 6.64 3.31 7.28
C GLY A 44 6.19 4.71 6.83
N GLN A 45 6.23 5.01 5.53
CA GLN A 45 5.74 6.29 5.00
C GLN A 45 4.23 6.42 5.11
N ILE A 46 3.47 5.36 4.82
CA ILE A 46 2.01 5.34 4.98
C ILE A 46 1.64 5.50 6.46
N ALA A 47 2.28 4.74 7.36
CA ALA A 47 2.02 4.86 8.80
C ALA A 47 2.27 6.29 9.31
N ARG A 48 3.37 6.93 8.87
CA ARG A 48 3.66 8.33 9.21
C ARG A 48 2.59 9.30 8.68
N GLN A 49 2.07 9.08 7.47
CA GLN A 49 0.98 9.92 6.93
C GLN A 49 -0.29 9.78 7.77
N VAL A 50 -0.62 8.56 8.22
CA VAL A 50 -1.74 8.32 9.14
C VAL A 50 -1.56 9.06 10.47
N ASP A 51 -0.35 9.01 11.06
CA ASP A 51 -0.03 9.74 12.29
C ASP A 51 -0.18 11.25 12.11
N GLU A 52 0.30 11.80 11.00
CA GLU A 52 0.21 13.23 10.66
C GLU A 52 -1.25 13.71 10.54
N VAL A 53 -2.11 12.92 9.89
CA VAL A 53 -3.55 13.23 9.77
C VAL A 53 -4.25 13.14 11.13
N THR A 54 -3.97 12.09 11.89
CA THR A 54 -4.59 11.87 13.21
C THR A 54 -4.23 12.99 14.18
N ALA A 55 -3.01 13.51 14.11
CA ALA A 55 -2.57 14.64 14.93
C ALA A 55 -3.20 15.99 14.53
N ALA A 56 -3.78 16.12 13.33
CA ALA A 56 -4.37 17.36 12.82
C ALA A 56 -5.85 17.58 13.26
N ASP A 57 -6.26 16.98 14.39
CA ASP A 57 -7.58 17.15 15.03
C ASP A 57 -8.81 16.77 14.16
N GLY A 58 -8.65 15.93 13.13
CA GLY A 58 -9.76 15.29 12.41
C GLY A 58 -10.64 16.22 11.56
N ALA A 59 -10.21 17.47 11.34
CA ALA A 59 -10.86 18.36 10.37
C ALA A 59 -10.62 17.94 8.92
N GLU A 60 -9.67 17.02 8.73
CA GLU A 60 -9.23 16.50 7.45
C GLU A 60 -9.35 14.97 7.42
N THR A 61 -9.80 14.43 6.29
CA THR A 61 -9.79 13.00 6.00
C THR A 61 -8.97 12.77 4.74
N LEU A 62 -8.11 11.75 4.79
CA LEU A 62 -7.41 11.23 3.62
C LEU A 62 -8.00 9.88 3.24
N MET A 63 -8.11 9.64 1.95
CA MET A 63 -8.46 8.36 1.37
C MET A 63 -7.44 8.05 0.28
N LEU A 64 -6.96 6.82 0.27
CA LEU A 64 -6.15 6.27 -0.80
C LEU A 64 -6.93 5.15 -1.46
N SER A 65 -6.95 5.14 -2.80
CA SER A 65 -7.48 4.04 -3.59
C SER A 65 -6.39 3.58 -4.54
N THR A 66 -6.02 2.32 -4.45
CA THR A 66 -5.00 1.70 -5.31
C THR A 66 -5.65 0.66 -6.21
N GLN A 67 -5.68 0.92 -7.51
CA GLN A 67 -5.97 -0.11 -8.49
C GLN A 67 -4.68 -0.86 -8.82
N VAL A 68 -4.77 -2.18 -8.78
CA VAL A 68 -3.67 -3.09 -9.10
C VAL A 68 -4.00 -3.80 -10.41
N ASP A 69 -3.13 -3.72 -11.41
CA ASP A 69 -3.31 -4.48 -12.64
C ASP A 69 -3.10 -5.99 -12.39
N HIS A 70 -3.86 -6.81 -13.10
CA HIS A 70 -3.83 -8.27 -12.97
C HIS A 70 -2.66 -8.91 -13.72
N ASP A 71 -2.03 -8.19 -14.65
CA ASP A 71 -0.87 -8.66 -15.43
C ASP A 71 0.45 -8.53 -14.63
N MET A 72 0.53 -9.17 -13.46
CA MET A 72 1.73 -9.18 -12.63
C MET A 72 2.81 -10.11 -13.17
N LEU A 73 4.08 -9.68 -13.09
CA LEU A 73 5.22 -10.53 -13.39
C LEU A 73 5.82 -11.05 -12.08
N VAL A 74 5.91 -12.38 -11.94
CA VAL A 74 6.46 -13.02 -10.74
C VAL A 74 7.74 -13.76 -11.07
N GLY A 75 8.83 -13.35 -10.43
CA GLY A 75 10.10 -14.05 -10.42
C GLY A 75 10.39 -14.65 -9.04
N GLN A 76 10.96 -15.85 -9.01
CA GLN A 76 11.58 -16.37 -7.79
C GLN A 76 13.04 -15.91 -7.74
N ASP A 77 13.48 -15.45 -6.58
CA ASP A 77 14.85 -15.01 -6.31
C ASP A 77 15.63 -16.10 -5.56
N VAL A 78 16.96 -15.93 -5.44
CA VAL A 78 17.90 -16.96 -4.97
C VAL A 78 17.69 -17.43 -3.52
N ASP A 79 17.07 -16.60 -2.68
CA ASP A 79 16.90 -16.87 -1.23
C ASP A 79 15.48 -17.34 -0.85
N ALA A 80 14.78 -17.99 -1.78
CA ALA A 80 13.36 -18.34 -1.62
C ALA A 80 12.49 -17.11 -1.29
N SER A 81 12.89 -15.94 -1.79
CA SER A 81 12.05 -14.75 -1.90
C SER A 81 11.40 -14.70 -3.27
N TRP A 82 10.29 -13.99 -3.36
CA TRP A 82 9.60 -13.70 -4.61
C TRP A 82 9.71 -12.22 -4.89
N VAL A 83 9.85 -11.90 -6.17
CA VAL A 83 9.78 -10.55 -6.68
C VAL A 83 8.56 -10.48 -7.57
N VAL A 84 7.67 -9.55 -7.27
CA VAL A 84 6.50 -9.26 -8.09
C VAL A 84 6.64 -7.87 -8.66
N GLU A 85 6.63 -7.75 -9.98
CA GLU A 85 6.45 -6.48 -10.67
C GLU A 85 4.96 -6.30 -10.96
N VAL A 86 4.44 -5.14 -10.59
CA VAL A 86 3.01 -4.84 -10.61
C VAL A 86 2.79 -3.40 -11.03
N ASP A 87 1.89 -3.20 -11.98
CA ASP A 87 1.43 -1.87 -12.35
C ASP A 87 0.31 -1.43 -11.40
N THR A 88 0.45 -0.21 -10.87
CA THR A 88 -0.54 0.38 -9.98
C THR A 88 -1.01 1.74 -10.50
N GLU A 89 -2.27 2.06 -10.23
CA GLU A 89 -2.82 3.40 -10.32
C GLU A 89 -3.30 3.80 -8.92
N MET A 90 -2.65 4.79 -8.32
CA MET A 90 -2.96 5.31 -6.99
C MET A 90 -3.69 6.64 -7.10
N LEU A 91 -4.81 6.78 -6.41
CA LEU A 91 -5.62 7.98 -6.36
C LEU A 91 -5.78 8.45 -4.92
N GLY A 92 -5.21 9.63 -4.62
CA GLY A 92 -5.40 10.33 -3.35
C GLY A 92 -6.66 11.19 -3.37
N THR A 93 -7.44 11.13 -2.30
CA THR A 93 -8.54 12.07 -2.05
C THR A 93 -8.39 12.68 -0.66
N ARG A 94 -8.47 14.01 -0.60
CA ARG A 94 -8.42 14.79 0.64
C ARG A 94 -9.74 15.52 0.81
N SER A 95 -10.35 15.44 1.98
CA SER A 95 -11.55 16.21 2.31
C SER A 95 -11.38 16.96 3.62
N TRP A 96 -11.92 18.17 3.69
CA TRP A 96 -11.86 19.02 4.89
C TRP A 96 -13.02 20.01 4.93
N VAL A 97 -13.26 20.62 6.09
CA VAL A 97 -14.15 21.78 6.20
C VAL A 97 -13.33 23.06 6.06
N ASP A 98 -13.60 23.87 5.04
CA ASP A 98 -12.94 25.16 4.87
C ASP A 98 -13.27 26.10 6.04
N PRO A 99 -12.28 26.57 6.82
CA PRO A 99 -12.54 27.44 7.97
C PRO A 99 -13.18 28.79 7.59
N ALA A 100 -12.95 29.29 6.37
CA ALA A 100 -13.45 30.58 5.94
C ALA A 100 -14.94 30.53 5.54
N SER A 101 -15.35 29.47 4.84
CA SER A 101 -16.72 29.31 4.35
C SER A 101 -17.59 28.36 5.19
N GLY A 102 -16.99 27.54 6.05
CA GLY A 102 -17.65 26.47 6.79
C GLY A 102 -18.17 25.33 5.89
N GLN A 103 -17.77 25.29 4.61
CA GLN A 103 -18.23 24.29 3.65
C GLN A 103 -17.25 23.12 3.55
N TRP A 104 -17.79 21.92 3.33
CA TRP A 104 -16.99 20.76 2.96
C TRP A 104 -16.34 20.96 1.59
N GLN A 105 -15.04 20.71 1.54
CA GLN A 105 -14.22 20.67 0.34
C GLN A 105 -13.72 19.25 0.11
N VAL A 106 -13.58 18.90 -1.16
CA VAL A 106 -12.98 17.64 -1.60
C VAL A 106 -11.98 17.97 -2.70
N GLN A 107 -10.75 17.55 -2.50
CA GLN A 107 -9.70 17.58 -3.50
C GLN A 107 -9.39 16.15 -3.91
N VAL A 108 -9.51 15.89 -5.20
CA VAL A 108 -9.06 14.65 -5.82
C VAL A 108 -7.73 14.95 -6.52
N GLU A 109 -6.69 14.21 -6.18
CA GLU A 109 -5.37 14.35 -6.81
C GLU A 109 -5.36 13.70 -8.19
N ASP A 110 -4.43 14.10 -9.06
CA ASP A 110 -4.23 13.40 -10.32
C ASP A 110 -3.73 11.97 -10.05
N PRO A 111 -4.24 10.94 -10.74
CA PRO A 111 -3.84 9.56 -10.49
C PRO A 111 -2.36 9.35 -10.85
N VAL A 112 -1.63 8.70 -9.94
CA VAL A 112 -0.23 8.31 -10.14
C VAL A 112 -0.17 6.88 -10.66
N ARG A 113 0.34 6.71 -11.88
CA ARG A 113 0.56 5.40 -12.51
C ARG A 113 2.03 5.04 -12.46
N GLN A 114 2.35 3.86 -11.94
CA GLN A 114 3.73 3.40 -11.84
C GLN A 114 3.82 1.88 -11.76
N THR A 115 4.92 1.34 -12.27
CA THR A 115 5.33 -0.04 -12.03
C THR A 115 6.09 -0.11 -10.71
N LEU A 116 5.66 -0.97 -9.81
CA LEU A 116 6.32 -1.25 -8.54
C LEU A 116 6.92 -2.65 -8.55
N ARG A 117 8.08 -2.78 -7.93
CA ARG A 117 8.74 -4.04 -7.62
C ARG A 117 8.59 -4.33 -6.14
N VAL A 118 7.89 -5.41 -5.80
CA VAL A 118 7.62 -5.84 -4.43
C VAL A 118 8.40 -7.13 -4.16
N ARG A 119 9.28 -7.10 -3.15
CA ARG A 119 10.00 -8.29 -2.69
C ARG A 119 9.32 -8.89 -1.47
N LEU A 120 9.05 -10.18 -1.52
CA LEU A 120 8.31 -10.94 -0.52
C LEU A 120 9.10 -12.15 -0.06
N ARG A 121 8.82 -12.61 1.16
CA ARG A 121 9.27 -13.91 1.67
C ARG A 121 8.11 -14.65 2.31
N HIS A 122 8.10 -15.96 2.15
CA HIS A 122 7.21 -16.87 2.87
C HIS A 122 8.02 -17.72 3.84
N ASP A 123 7.68 -17.70 5.12
CA ASP A 123 8.39 -18.44 6.17
C ASP A 123 7.75 -19.79 6.54
N GLY A 124 6.75 -20.22 5.74
CA GLY A 124 6.01 -21.46 5.95
C GLY A 124 4.66 -21.25 6.65
N ALA A 125 4.49 -20.15 7.37
CA ALA A 125 3.23 -19.80 8.05
C ALA A 125 2.65 -18.47 7.57
N SER A 126 3.49 -17.54 7.11
CA SER A 126 3.11 -16.19 6.74
C SER A 126 3.93 -15.65 5.58
N TRP A 127 3.36 -14.64 4.92
CA TRP A 127 4.05 -13.81 3.95
C TRP A 127 4.52 -12.52 4.62
N SER A 128 5.70 -12.04 4.24
CA SER A 128 6.21 -10.74 4.67
C SER A 128 6.76 -9.95 3.49
N VAL A 129 6.47 -8.65 3.47
CA VAL A 129 7.06 -7.69 2.53
C VAL A 129 8.43 -7.30 3.03
N LEU A 130 9.43 -7.44 2.17
CA LEU A 130 10.83 -7.10 2.45
C LEU A 130 11.24 -5.79 1.77
N GLU A 131 10.54 -5.40 0.70
CA GLU A 131 10.87 -4.22 -0.09
C GLU A 131 9.69 -3.83 -0.99
N VAL A 132 9.52 -2.52 -1.19
CA VAL A 132 8.64 -1.94 -2.21
C VAL A 132 9.41 -0.77 -2.84
N GLY A 133 9.65 -0.83 -4.14
CA GLY A 133 10.41 0.19 -4.85
C GLY A 133 10.01 0.32 -6.31
N VAL A 134 10.53 1.33 -6.97
CA VAL A 134 10.50 1.41 -8.44
C VAL A 134 11.63 0.53 -9.01
N PRO A 135 11.43 -0.12 -10.17
CA PRO A 135 12.46 -0.93 -10.83
C PRO A 135 13.78 -0.20 -11.11
#